data_AF-A0AAV1D0A4-F1
#
_entry.id   AF-A0AAV1D0A4-F1
#
_cell.length_a   1.000
_cell.length_b   1.000
_cell.length_c   1.000
_cell.angle_alpha   90.00
_cell.angle_beta   90.00
_cell.angle_gamma   90.00
#
_symmetry.space_group_name_H-M   'P 1'
#
loop_
_entity.id
_entity.type
_entity.pdbx_description
1 polymer ?
#
loop_
_entity_poly.entity_id
_entity_poly.type
_entity_poly.pdbx_seq_one_letter_code
_entity_poly.pdbx_strand_id
1 'polypeptide(L)'
;MAKLLNFTLLLSSTLFILCTCTIVSSFNVSLNDFAPAVATWYGEGTGAGSGGACGIEDGDLGKAPYSSLTAAGNDALFKDGAGCGACYQVRCSSNPACSNSAVTVVISNQCPGSCNDDPVHFDLSGTAFGALAKSGQAEQLRNAGKINIEYSRVPCNYGSQKLMFRVDKGSNVNYLAFVVEYQNGDGDLGFVELQVNGAWQPMQHNFGRSWKINLNPTLQSAASVRLTTGLSKKTLVVDSIIPANYKPGDVFVATVLCNQNPACSGRPVTITITDECPGACNNDAVHFDLSGTAFGLLAKPGQANALRNAGRINILYQRVQCFYPNEKITFKVNTGSNRYFFAVAVEYENGDGDVASLEIQPAGWRQFVPMQQMYGSTYKWNIPNGANAPYSIRVTEVESRRSAVAQNVIPRGWTPGAHYTANVNFL
;
A
#
# COMPACT_ATOMS: atom_id res chain seq x y z
N MET A 1 3.99 -11.19 100.18
CA MET A 1 3.14 -10.90 99.01
C MET A 1 4.03 -10.82 97.78
N ALA A 2 4.13 -11.90 97.01
CA ALA A 2 4.97 -11.98 95.83
C ALA A 2 4.24 -11.35 94.63
N LYS A 3 4.89 -10.41 93.94
CA LYS A 3 4.39 -9.82 92.68
C LYS A 3 4.67 -10.79 91.54
N LEU A 4 3.61 -11.27 90.88
CA LEU A 4 3.70 -11.91 89.57
C LEU A 4 4.00 -10.85 88.51
N LEU A 5 5.05 -11.05 87.70
CA LEU A 5 5.19 -10.43 86.39
C LEU A 5 4.82 -11.46 85.32
N ASN A 6 3.74 -11.17 84.57
CA ASN A 6 3.33 -11.92 83.39
C ASN A 6 4.24 -11.57 82.22
N PHE A 7 4.83 -12.58 81.58
CA PHE A 7 5.54 -12.47 80.31
C PHE A 7 4.58 -12.84 79.18
N THR A 8 4.06 -11.85 78.46
CA THR A 8 3.28 -12.05 77.22
C THR A 8 4.23 -12.27 76.05
N LEU A 9 4.24 -13.48 75.49
CA LEU A 9 4.95 -13.82 74.25
C LEU A 9 4.09 -13.39 73.05
N LEU A 10 4.57 -12.41 72.26
CA LEU A 10 3.99 -12.04 70.97
C LEU A 10 4.54 -12.98 69.89
N LEU A 11 3.73 -13.95 69.43
CA LEU A 11 4.03 -14.70 68.20
C LEU A 11 3.70 -13.81 66.99
N SER A 12 4.74 -13.37 66.28
CA SER A 12 4.63 -12.75 64.95
C SER A 12 4.32 -13.85 63.93
N SER A 13 3.10 -13.87 63.39
CA SER A 13 2.74 -14.74 62.25
C SER A 13 3.22 -14.08 60.96
N THR A 14 4.35 -14.55 60.41
CA THR A 14 4.76 -14.22 59.05
C THR A 14 3.88 -14.98 58.06
N LEU A 15 2.97 -14.26 57.41
CA LEU A 15 2.14 -14.76 56.32
C LEU A 15 3.04 -15.00 55.09
N PHE A 16 3.49 -16.25 54.91
CA PHE A 16 4.14 -16.68 53.67
C PHE A 16 3.09 -16.74 52.55
N ILE A 17 3.00 -15.68 51.75
CA ILE A 17 2.28 -15.69 50.48
C ILE A 17 3.10 -16.59 49.54
N LEU A 18 2.70 -17.87 49.42
CA LEU A 18 3.13 -18.70 48.30
C LEU A 18 2.50 -18.12 47.03
N CYS A 19 3.26 -17.26 46.36
CA CYS A 19 3.04 -16.93 44.96
C CYS A 19 3.26 -18.21 44.16
N THR A 20 2.18 -18.97 43.94
CA THR A 20 2.19 -20.02 42.93
C THR A 20 2.14 -19.30 41.59
N CYS A 21 3.30 -19.09 40.98
CA CYS A 21 3.39 -18.81 39.56
C CYS A 21 2.76 -20.01 38.85
N THR A 22 1.47 -19.91 38.51
CA THR A 22 0.96 -20.64 37.37
C THR A 22 1.82 -20.18 36.20
N ILE A 23 2.58 -21.12 35.66
CA ILE A 23 3.26 -20.94 34.39
C ILE A 23 2.12 -20.72 33.40
N VAL A 24 1.77 -19.46 33.15
CA VAL A 24 1.12 -19.10 31.90
C VAL A 24 2.16 -19.50 30.87
N SER A 25 1.97 -20.65 30.23
CA SER A 25 2.67 -20.96 29.01
C SER A 25 2.43 -19.77 28.10
N SER A 26 3.44 -18.91 27.99
CA SER A 26 3.51 -17.92 26.95
C SER A 26 3.38 -18.72 25.67
N PHE A 27 2.20 -18.66 25.05
CA PHE A 27 2.05 -19.04 23.66
C PHE A 27 2.94 -18.06 22.91
N ASN A 28 4.20 -18.45 22.69
CA ASN A 28 5.00 -17.94 21.61
C ASN A 28 4.24 -18.35 20.35
N VAL A 29 3.27 -17.53 19.95
CA VAL A 29 2.70 -17.60 18.61
C VAL A 29 3.84 -17.18 17.69
N SER A 30 4.59 -18.19 17.26
CA SER A 30 5.36 -18.13 16.02
C SER A 30 4.41 -17.59 14.96
N LEU A 31 4.66 -16.36 14.47
CA LEU A 31 3.90 -15.71 13.40
C LEU A 31 4.02 -16.47 12.05
N ASN A 32 4.50 -17.71 12.05
CA ASN A 32 4.75 -18.53 10.87
C ASN A 32 4.15 -19.94 10.92
N ASP A 33 3.50 -20.34 12.02
CA ASP A 33 2.83 -21.64 12.08
C ASP A 33 1.35 -21.52 11.72
N PHE A 34 0.88 -22.53 10.99
CA PHE A 34 -0.52 -22.64 10.56
C PHE A 34 -1.36 -23.26 11.69
N ALA A 35 -2.49 -22.64 12.01
CA ALA A 35 -3.47 -23.12 12.99
C ALA A 35 -4.71 -23.71 12.28
N PRO A 36 -5.39 -24.72 12.87
CA PRO A 36 -6.59 -25.29 12.27
C PRO A 36 -7.75 -24.28 12.30
N ALA A 37 -8.55 -24.26 11.23
CA ALA A 37 -9.79 -23.53 11.14
C ALA A 37 -10.77 -24.25 10.20
N VAL A 38 -11.96 -23.70 10.08
CA VAL A 38 -12.98 -24.17 9.15
C VAL A 38 -13.26 -23.09 8.11
N ALA A 39 -13.55 -23.49 6.88
CA ALA A 39 -13.97 -22.58 5.84
C ALA A 39 -15.27 -23.00 5.17
N THR A 40 -16.10 -22.01 4.88
CA THR A 40 -17.19 -22.06 3.91
C THR A 40 -16.97 -20.99 2.85
N TRP A 41 -17.92 -20.78 1.95
CA TRP A 41 -17.90 -19.66 1.01
C TRP A 41 -19.28 -19.11 0.71
N TYR A 42 -19.31 -17.85 0.25
CA TYR A 42 -20.54 -17.12 -0.04
C TYR A 42 -20.44 -16.27 -1.32
N GLY A 43 -21.61 -15.83 -1.80
CA GLY A 43 -21.76 -15.04 -3.01
C GLY A 43 -21.59 -15.84 -4.29
N GLU A 44 -21.20 -15.16 -5.37
CA GLU A 44 -20.96 -15.79 -6.67
C GLU A 44 -19.68 -16.63 -6.67
N GLY A 45 -19.66 -17.72 -7.44
CA GLY A 45 -18.53 -18.67 -7.47
C GLY A 45 -17.19 -18.06 -7.90
N THR A 46 -17.22 -16.94 -8.64
CA THR A 46 -16.04 -16.12 -8.99
C THR A 46 -16.19 -14.68 -8.52
N GLY A 47 -17.03 -14.46 -7.51
CA GLY A 47 -17.29 -13.14 -6.93
C GLY A 47 -16.30 -12.77 -5.83
N ALA A 48 -16.41 -11.53 -5.37
CA ALA A 48 -15.55 -10.92 -4.35
C ALA A 48 -16.16 -10.94 -2.94
N GLY A 49 -17.31 -11.58 -2.75
CA GLY A 49 -18.08 -11.47 -1.51
C GLY A 49 -18.61 -10.05 -1.30
N SER A 50 -18.66 -9.60 -0.04
CA SER A 50 -19.10 -8.26 0.36
C SER A 50 -18.14 -7.63 1.37
N GLY A 51 -18.14 -6.30 1.42
CA GLY A 51 -17.38 -5.47 2.34
C GLY A 51 -18.21 -4.89 3.50
N GLY A 52 -19.50 -5.27 3.55
CA GLY A 52 -20.55 -4.61 4.33
C GLY A 52 -20.18 -4.30 5.78
N ALA A 53 -19.82 -5.31 6.59
CA ALA A 53 -19.52 -5.09 8.01
C ALA A 53 -18.19 -4.38 8.27
N CYS A 54 -17.27 -4.34 7.29
CA CYS A 54 -16.03 -3.57 7.41
C CYS A 54 -16.11 -2.17 6.82
N GLY A 55 -17.21 -1.84 6.13
CA GLY A 55 -17.43 -0.54 5.48
C GLY A 55 -16.67 -0.36 4.17
N ILE A 56 -16.18 -1.45 3.56
CA ILE A 56 -15.53 -1.41 2.25
C ILE A 56 -16.63 -1.48 1.19
N GLU A 57 -16.55 -0.64 0.15
CA GLU A 57 -17.52 -0.67 -0.95
C GLU A 57 -17.36 -1.98 -1.74
N ASP A 58 -18.46 -2.72 -1.97
CA ASP A 58 -18.42 -4.02 -2.66
C ASP A 58 -17.75 -3.94 -4.05
N GLY A 59 -17.90 -2.79 -4.73
CA GLY A 59 -17.28 -2.53 -6.02
C GLY A 59 -15.75 -2.42 -6.01
N ASP A 60 -15.13 -2.27 -4.83
CA ASP A 60 -13.68 -2.22 -4.68
C ASP A 60 -13.09 -3.62 -4.42
N LEU A 61 -13.85 -4.53 -3.82
CA LEU A 61 -13.37 -5.88 -3.49
C LEU A 61 -13.01 -6.71 -4.72
N GLY A 62 -13.72 -6.52 -5.83
CA GLY A 62 -13.44 -7.22 -7.09
C GLY A 62 -12.22 -6.68 -7.84
N LYS A 63 -11.74 -5.49 -7.48
CA LYS A 63 -10.63 -4.80 -8.15
C LYS A 63 -9.33 -5.01 -7.41
N ALA A 64 -8.20 -4.78 -8.09
CA ALA A 64 -6.93 -4.67 -7.40
C ALA A 64 -7.00 -3.58 -6.32
N PRO A 65 -6.36 -3.79 -5.14
CA PRO A 65 -5.50 -4.92 -4.83
C PRO A 65 -6.23 -6.14 -4.24
N TYR A 66 -7.49 -6.03 -3.82
CA TYR A 66 -8.23 -7.12 -3.21
C TYR A 66 -8.44 -8.30 -4.16
N SER A 67 -8.73 -8.01 -5.43
CA SER A 67 -8.83 -8.99 -6.52
C SER A 67 -9.73 -10.19 -6.18
N SER A 68 -10.82 -9.92 -5.48
CA SER A 68 -11.76 -10.90 -4.96
C SER A 68 -11.21 -11.88 -3.92
N LEU A 69 -9.98 -11.69 -3.40
CA LEU A 69 -9.37 -12.54 -2.36
C LEU A 69 -9.73 -12.04 -0.95
N THR A 70 -10.98 -12.25 -0.58
CA THR A 70 -11.60 -11.70 0.64
C THR A 70 -12.26 -12.81 1.45
N ALA A 71 -12.54 -12.52 2.73
CA ALA A 71 -13.24 -13.41 3.65
C ALA A 71 -14.10 -12.62 4.64
N ALA A 72 -15.26 -13.19 4.98
CA ALA A 72 -15.98 -12.85 6.18
C ALA A 72 -15.46 -13.72 7.34
N GLY A 73 -15.16 -13.10 8.48
CA GLY A 73 -14.66 -13.82 9.66
C GLY A 73 -15.74 -14.01 10.71
N ASN A 74 -15.74 -15.14 11.41
CA ASN A 74 -16.51 -15.28 12.65
C ASN A 74 -16.00 -14.33 13.75
N ASP A 75 -16.62 -14.33 14.93
CA ASP A 75 -16.32 -13.33 15.96
C ASP A 75 -14.85 -13.37 16.45
N ALA A 76 -14.20 -14.54 16.38
CA ALA A 76 -12.79 -14.71 16.71
C ALA A 76 -11.85 -13.95 15.73
N LEU A 77 -12.27 -13.79 14.48
CA LEU A 77 -11.54 -13.10 13.43
C LEU A 77 -12.00 -11.64 13.27
N PHE A 78 -13.32 -11.41 13.19
CA PHE A 78 -13.92 -10.09 12.95
C PHE A 78 -13.74 -9.15 14.13
N LYS A 79 -13.84 -9.66 15.37
CA LYS A 79 -13.58 -8.91 16.62
C LYS A 79 -14.30 -7.56 16.68
N ASP A 80 -15.60 -7.57 16.42
CA ASP A 80 -16.43 -6.36 16.39
C ASP A 80 -15.86 -5.27 15.45
N GLY A 81 -15.34 -5.69 14.30
CA GLY A 81 -14.70 -4.83 13.31
C GLY A 81 -13.21 -4.58 13.52
N ALA A 82 -12.66 -4.86 14.71
CA ALA A 82 -11.23 -4.68 14.97
C ALA A 82 -10.33 -5.61 14.14
N GLY A 83 -10.87 -6.71 13.61
CA GLY A 83 -10.16 -7.60 12.68
C GLY A 83 -10.28 -7.20 11.22
N CYS A 84 -11.10 -6.20 10.88
CA CYS A 84 -11.27 -5.78 9.50
C CYS A 84 -9.97 -5.25 8.90
N GLY A 85 -9.65 -5.73 7.70
CA GLY A 85 -8.41 -5.40 6.99
C GLY A 85 -7.22 -6.29 7.36
N ALA A 86 -7.32 -7.16 8.36
CA ALA A 86 -6.28 -8.13 8.68
C ALA A 86 -6.12 -9.16 7.56
N CYS A 87 -4.87 -9.53 7.26
CA CYS A 87 -4.54 -10.51 6.22
C CYS A 87 -4.14 -11.86 6.81
N TYR A 88 -4.55 -12.91 6.12
CA TYR A 88 -4.28 -14.29 6.50
C TYR A 88 -3.87 -15.11 5.29
N GLN A 89 -2.85 -15.95 5.43
CA GLN A 89 -2.66 -17.07 4.53
C GLN A 89 -3.58 -18.20 4.95
N VAL A 90 -4.32 -18.75 4.00
CA VAL A 90 -5.24 -19.87 4.20
C VAL A 90 -4.88 -20.98 3.23
N ARG A 91 -4.80 -22.22 3.71
CA ARG A 91 -4.55 -23.42 2.87
C ARG A 91 -5.45 -24.56 3.28
N CYS A 92 -5.67 -25.52 2.38
CA CYS A 92 -6.39 -26.75 2.70
C CYS A 92 -5.59 -27.97 2.23
N SER A 93 -5.79 -29.10 2.93
CA SER A 93 -5.09 -30.36 2.64
C SER A 93 -5.98 -31.61 2.78
N SER A 94 -7.10 -31.50 3.50
CA SER A 94 -7.97 -32.64 3.83
C SER A 94 -8.92 -33.07 2.70
N ASN A 95 -9.23 -32.18 1.74
CA ASN A 95 -10.09 -32.49 0.61
C ASN A 95 -9.26 -32.89 -0.63
N PRO A 96 -9.64 -33.93 -1.40
CA PRO A 96 -8.90 -34.34 -2.61
C PRO A 96 -8.68 -33.24 -3.65
N ALA A 97 -9.56 -32.23 -3.68
CA ALA A 97 -9.45 -31.09 -4.59
C ALA A 97 -8.47 -30.00 -4.12
N CYS A 98 -7.97 -30.06 -2.89
CA CYS A 98 -7.03 -29.08 -2.33
C CYS A 98 -5.69 -29.08 -3.06
N SER A 99 -5.17 -27.89 -3.36
CA SER A 99 -3.84 -27.70 -3.95
C SER A 99 -2.70 -27.82 -2.95
N ASN A 100 -2.98 -27.75 -1.65
CA ASN A 100 -2.02 -27.55 -0.55
C ASN A 100 -1.28 -26.20 -0.59
N SER A 101 -1.56 -25.34 -1.56
CA SER A 101 -0.98 -24.00 -1.64
C SER A 101 -1.78 -23.03 -0.78
N ALA A 102 -1.09 -22.06 -0.19
CA ALA A 102 -1.73 -21.01 0.58
C ALA A 102 -2.19 -19.86 -0.31
N VAL A 103 -3.34 -19.28 0.02
CA VAL A 103 -3.91 -18.09 -0.59
C VAL A 103 -3.98 -17.01 0.48
N THR A 104 -3.50 -15.81 0.17
CA THR A 104 -3.66 -14.67 1.08
C THR A 104 -5.04 -14.05 0.88
N VAL A 105 -5.79 -13.91 1.97
CA VAL A 105 -7.10 -13.28 2.00
C VAL A 105 -7.12 -12.12 3.00
N VAL A 106 -8.01 -11.16 2.78
CA VAL A 106 -8.29 -10.06 3.72
C VAL A 106 -9.65 -10.26 4.39
N ILE A 107 -9.75 -9.97 5.68
CA ILE A 107 -11.05 -9.90 6.36
C ILE A 107 -11.78 -8.63 5.91
N SER A 108 -12.87 -8.81 5.16
CA SER A 108 -13.69 -7.72 4.62
C SER A 108 -15.11 -7.67 5.18
N ASN A 109 -15.54 -8.68 5.95
CA ASN A 109 -16.90 -8.76 6.46
C ASN A 109 -16.99 -9.62 7.73
N GLN A 110 -18.18 -9.67 8.34
CA GLN A 110 -18.50 -10.55 9.46
C GLN A 110 -19.29 -11.77 8.96
N CYS A 111 -18.99 -12.95 9.49
CA CYS A 111 -19.84 -14.13 9.40
C CYS A 111 -20.44 -14.46 10.79
N PRO A 112 -21.68 -14.03 11.07
CA PRO A 112 -22.34 -14.31 12.34
C PRO A 112 -23.02 -15.70 12.35
N GLY A 113 -23.71 -16.03 13.44
CA GLY A 113 -24.55 -17.23 13.52
C GLY A 113 -23.73 -18.51 13.52
N SER A 114 -24.05 -19.47 12.63
CA SER A 114 -23.42 -20.80 12.60
C SER A 114 -21.91 -20.77 12.32
N CYS A 115 -21.36 -19.67 11.81
CA CYS A 115 -19.90 -19.47 11.73
C CYS A 115 -19.23 -19.45 13.11
N ASN A 116 -19.97 -19.13 14.18
CA ASN A 116 -19.48 -19.16 15.56
C ASN A 116 -19.59 -20.54 16.21
N ASP A 117 -20.13 -21.56 15.52
CA ASP A 117 -20.13 -22.95 16.01
C ASP A 117 -18.74 -23.58 15.96
N ASP A 118 -17.86 -23.06 15.10
CA ASP A 118 -16.46 -23.46 14.99
C ASP A 118 -15.56 -22.42 15.71
N PRO A 119 -14.45 -22.84 16.38
CA PRO A 119 -13.58 -21.90 17.09
C PRO A 119 -13.03 -20.76 16.22
N VAL A 120 -12.68 -21.08 14.97
CA VAL A 120 -12.24 -20.12 13.94
C VAL A 120 -12.86 -20.53 12.61
N HIS A 121 -13.63 -19.63 12.01
CA HIS A 121 -14.34 -19.88 10.76
C HIS A 121 -14.12 -18.73 9.76
N PHE A 122 -13.65 -19.09 8.57
CA PHE A 122 -13.51 -18.19 7.41
C PHE A 122 -14.63 -18.49 6.40
N ASP A 123 -15.55 -17.56 6.20
CA ASP A 123 -16.52 -17.64 5.10
C ASP A 123 -15.92 -16.87 3.91
N LEU A 124 -15.26 -17.59 3.01
CA LEU A 124 -14.44 -17.04 1.93
C LEU A 124 -15.32 -16.53 0.77
N SER A 125 -14.81 -15.58 -0.02
CA SER A 125 -15.43 -15.33 -1.33
C SER A 125 -15.33 -16.58 -2.22
N GLY A 126 -16.25 -16.73 -3.18
CA GLY A 126 -16.18 -17.84 -4.14
C GLY A 126 -14.84 -17.91 -4.90
N THR A 127 -14.23 -16.75 -5.17
CA THR A 127 -12.89 -16.67 -5.76
C THR A 127 -11.81 -17.18 -4.81
N ALA A 128 -11.79 -16.72 -3.56
CA ALA A 128 -10.80 -17.13 -2.57
C ALA A 128 -10.90 -18.62 -2.23
N PHE A 129 -12.12 -19.14 -2.06
CA PHE A 129 -12.36 -20.56 -1.81
C PHE A 129 -11.93 -21.42 -3.00
N GLY A 130 -12.26 -21.00 -4.23
CA GLY A 130 -11.84 -21.66 -5.44
C GLY A 130 -10.31 -21.68 -5.64
N ALA A 131 -9.61 -20.63 -5.19
CA ALA A 131 -8.16 -20.52 -5.29
C ALA A 131 -7.41 -21.53 -4.40
N LEU A 132 -8.07 -22.14 -3.40
CA LEU A 132 -7.49 -23.23 -2.60
C LEU A 132 -7.41 -24.55 -3.38
N ALA A 133 -8.16 -24.68 -4.49
CA ALA A 133 -8.24 -25.91 -5.25
C ALA A 133 -7.06 -26.10 -6.22
N LYS A 134 -6.82 -27.35 -6.62
CA LYS A 134 -5.99 -27.68 -7.79
C LYS A 134 -6.56 -27.02 -9.04
N SER A 135 -5.70 -26.74 -10.00
CA SER A 135 -6.11 -26.20 -11.30
C SER A 135 -7.24 -27.03 -11.91
N GLY A 136 -8.34 -26.37 -12.28
CA GLY A 136 -9.55 -26.99 -12.84
C GLY A 136 -10.51 -27.61 -11.83
N GLN A 137 -10.21 -27.61 -10.52
CA GLN A 137 -11.05 -28.26 -9.48
C GLN A 137 -11.74 -27.26 -8.53
N ALA A 138 -11.77 -25.97 -8.87
CA ALA A 138 -12.37 -24.93 -8.04
C ALA A 138 -13.86 -25.17 -7.75
N GLU A 139 -14.63 -25.59 -8.76
CA GLU A 139 -16.05 -25.91 -8.59
C GLU A 139 -16.26 -27.17 -7.74
N GLN A 140 -15.45 -28.20 -7.96
CA GLN A 140 -15.48 -29.41 -7.14
C GLN A 140 -15.22 -29.09 -5.66
N LEU A 141 -14.25 -28.23 -5.35
CA LEU A 141 -13.97 -27.81 -3.99
C LEU A 141 -15.16 -27.01 -3.43
N ARG A 142 -15.68 -26.01 -4.17
CA ARG A 142 -16.86 -25.22 -3.76
C ARG A 142 -18.08 -26.08 -3.45
N ASN A 143 -18.32 -27.15 -4.21
CA ASN A 143 -19.42 -28.08 -3.98
C ASN A 143 -19.28 -28.89 -2.67
N ALA A 144 -18.11 -28.93 -2.04
CA ALA A 144 -17.96 -29.48 -0.70
C ALA A 144 -18.63 -28.61 0.37
N GLY A 145 -18.84 -27.32 0.10
CA GLY A 145 -19.52 -26.36 0.98
C GLY A 145 -18.68 -25.94 2.18
N LYS A 146 -18.37 -26.88 3.09
CA LYS A 146 -17.62 -26.68 4.34
C LYS A 146 -16.39 -27.59 4.36
N ILE A 147 -15.20 -27.04 4.58
CA ILE A 147 -13.93 -27.80 4.62
C ILE A 147 -13.05 -27.40 5.80
N ASN A 148 -12.23 -28.33 6.28
CA ASN A 148 -11.16 -28.02 7.22
C ASN A 148 -9.99 -27.38 6.49
N ILE A 149 -9.52 -26.26 7.02
CA ILE A 149 -8.38 -25.49 6.52
C ILE A 149 -7.35 -25.30 7.61
N GLU A 150 -6.20 -24.78 7.22
CA GLU A 150 -5.25 -24.18 8.14
C GLU A 150 -5.04 -22.72 7.77
N TYR A 151 -4.80 -21.86 8.75
CA TYR A 151 -4.57 -20.43 8.53
C TYR A 151 -3.37 -19.91 9.33
N SER A 152 -2.74 -18.84 8.83
CA SER A 152 -1.74 -18.08 9.58
C SER A 152 -1.93 -16.58 9.32
N ARG A 153 -1.81 -15.76 10.36
CA ARG A 153 -1.91 -14.30 10.22
C ARG A 153 -0.62 -13.78 9.59
N VAL A 154 -0.74 -12.97 8.55
CA VAL A 154 0.41 -12.42 7.82
C VAL A 154 0.29 -10.91 7.65
N PRO A 155 1.41 -10.18 7.47
CA PRO A 155 1.36 -8.79 7.06
C PRO A 155 0.64 -8.63 5.71
N CYS A 156 -0.26 -7.66 5.62
CA CYS A 156 -0.85 -7.23 4.36
C CYS A 156 0.21 -6.57 3.47
N ASN A 157 0.14 -6.91 2.17
CA ASN A 157 0.94 -6.30 1.12
C ASN A 157 0.04 -5.97 -0.08
N TYR A 158 -0.31 -4.70 -0.19
CA TYR A 158 -1.13 -4.15 -1.27
C TYR A 158 -0.28 -3.59 -2.44
N GLY A 159 1.02 -3.91 -2.49
CA GLY A 159 1.91 -3.48 -3.56
C GLY A 159 2.05 -1.96 -3.65
N SER A 160 1.84 -1.40 -4.86
CA SER A 160 1.87 0.04 -5.11
C SER A 160 0.61 0.80 -4.65
N GLN A 161 -0.41 0.08 -4.15
CA GLN A 161 -1.63 0.71 -3.67
C GLN A 161 -1.33 1.55 -2.42
N LYS A 162 -1.85 2.78 -2.43
CA LYS A 162 -1.61 3.77 -1.40
C LYS A 162 -2.68 3.70 -0.32
N LEU A 163 -2.29 4.02 0.91
CA LEU A 163 -3.20 4.22 2.02
C LEU A 163 -4.27 5.26 1.64
N MET A 164 -5.53 4.87 1.81
CA MET A 164 -6.68 5.61 1.33
C MET A 164 -7.66 5.90 2.47
N PHE A 165 -8.25 7.09 2.44
CA PHE A 165 -9.26 7.57 3.38
C PHE A 165 -10.52 7.89 2.60
N ARG A 166 -11.60 7.12 2.82
CA ARG A 166 -12.89 7.34 2.16
C ARG A 166 -13.87 7.95 3.15
N VAL A 167 -14.29 9.19 2.88
CA VAL A 167 -15.25 9.90 3.71
C VAL A 167 -16.63 9.26 3.60
N ASP A 168 -17.23 8.94 4.74
CA ASP A 168 -18.56 8.35 4.81
C ASP A 168 -19.63 9.29 4.22
N LYS A 169 -20.64 8.71 3.55
CA LYS A 169 -21.73 9.46 2.90
C LYS A 169 -22.60 10.24 3.88
N GLY A 170 -22.60 9.88 5.17
CA GLY A 170 -23.28 10.60 6.26
C GLY A 170 -22.45 11.74 6.88
N SER A 171 -21.20 11.94 6.45
CA SER A 171 -20.37 13.03 6.95
C SER A 171 -20.96 14.41 6.61
N ASN A 172 -20.61 15.43 7.39
CA ASN A 172 -20.95 16.83 7.16
C ASN A 172 -19.99 17.72 7.96
N VAL A 173 -20.07 19.05 7.82
CA VAL A 173 -19.10 19.97 8.45
C VAL A 173 -18.88 19.78 9.96
N ASN A 174 -19.89 19.28 10.70
CA ASN A 174 -19.83 19.04 12.15
C ASN A 174 -19.61 17.57 12.53
N TYR A 175 -19.52 16.66 11.56
CA TYR A 175 -19.40 15.21 11.78
C TYR A 175 -18.57 14.59 10.67
N LEU A 176 -17.42 14.03 11.02
CA LEU A 176 -16.56 13.33 10.07
C LEU A 176 -16.53 11.85 10.43
N ALA A 177 -16.83 11.00 9.46
CA ALA A 177 -16.47 9.59 9.51
C ALA A 177 -15.73 9.20 8.25
N PHE A 178 -14.75 8.31 8.35
CA PHE A 178 -14.09 7.74 7.19
C PHE A 178 -13.63 6.31 7.42
N VAL A 179 -13.53 5.56 6.33
CA VAL A 179 -12.92 4.23 6.27
C VAL A 179 -11.49 4.36 5.81
N VAL A 180 -10.58 3.62 6.44
CA VAL A 180 -9.17 3.53 6.05
C VAL A 180 -8.93 2.23 5.31
N GLU A 181 -8.44 2.32 4.07
CA GLU A 181 -8.19 1.18 3.19
C GLU A 181 -6.72 1.07 2.80
N TYR A 182 -6.30 -0.12 2.38
CA TYR A 182 -4.94 -0.42 1.89
C TYR A 182 -3.80 -0.18 2.88
N GLN A 183 -4.06 -0.35 4.17
CA GLN A 183 -3.03 -0.31 5.19
C GLN A 183 -2.16 -1.57 5.15
N ASN A 184 -0.91 -1.42 4.67
CA ASN A 184 0.10 -2.46 4.73
C ASN A 184 0.51 -2.80 6.19
N GLY A 185 1.18 -3.93 6.36
CA GLY A 185 1.59 -4.41 7.69
C GLY A 185 0.43 -5.12 8.38
N ASP A 186 0.07 -4.72 9.59
CA ASP A 186 -0.90 -5.48 10.41
C ASP A 186 -2.31 -5.56 9.80
N GLY A 187 -2.64 -4.62 8.90
CA GLY A 187 -3.90 -4.56 8.18
C GLY A 187 -5.06 -3.99 8.99
N ASP A 188 -5.06 -4.17 10.31
CA ASP A 188 -6.05 -3.65 11.25
C ASP A 188 -5.59 -2.36 11.96
N LEU A 189 -6.57 -1.60 12.46
CA LEU A 189 -6.35 -0.39 13.27
C LEU A 189 -6.89 -0.60 14.68
N GLY A 190 -6.08 -0.25 15.67
CA GLY A 190 -6.49 -0.25 17.07
C GLY A 190 -6.90 1.14 17.57
N PHE A 191 -6.42 2.21 16.94
CA PHE A 191 -6.71 3.58 17.36
C PHE A 191 -6.48 4.57 16.22
N VAL A 192 -7.35 5.57 16.12
CA VAL A 192 -7.24 6.64 15.12
C VAL A 192 -7.47 7.98 15.81
N GLU A 193 -6.64 8.96 15.48
CA GLU A 193 -6.77 10.33 15.97
C GLU A 193 -6.79 11.31 14.81
N LEU A 194 -7.59 12.37 14.94
CA LEU A 194 -7.65 13.47 14.01
C LEU A 194 -7.05 14.71 14.66
N GLN A 195 -6.17 15.41 13.96
CA GLN A 195 -5.66 16.69 14.42
C GLN A 195 -6.68 17.80 14.10
N VAL A 196 -7.41 18.23 15.12
CA VAL A 196 -8.42 19.28 15.04
C VAL A 196 -7.86 20.55 15.67
N ASN A 197 -7.67 21.59 14.86
CA ASN A 197 -7.16 22.90 15.31
C ASN A 197 -5.84 22.82 16.10
N GLY A 198 -4.94 21.95 15.64
CA GLY A 198 -3.60 21.75 16.25
C GLY A 198 -3.54 20.72 17.37
N ALA A 199 -4.68 20.26 17.91
CA ALA A 199 -4.75 19.25 18.95
C ALA A 199 -5.16 17.88 18.39
N TRP A 200 -4.49 16.81 18.83
CA TRP A 200 -4.90 15.44 18.53
C TRP A 200 -6.14 15.08 19.32
N GLN A 201 -7.19 14.66 18.62
CA GLN A 201 -8.44 14.20 19.22
C GLN A 201 -8.69 12.74 18.82
N PRO A 202 -9.04 11.86 19.79
CA PRO A 202 -9.38 10.49 19.48
C PRO A 202 -10.64 10.44 18.63
N MET A 203 -10.57 9.69 17.54
CA MET A 203 -11.75 9.28 16.80
C MET A 203 -12.36 8.06 17.49
N GLN A 204 -13.68 8.01 17.51
CA GLN A 204 -14.43 6.87 18.02
C GLN A 204 -14.51 5.81 16.92
N HIS A 205 -14.29 4.56 17.28
CA HIS A 205 -14.66 3.45 16.40
C HIS A 205 -16.17 3.53 16.14
N ASN A 206 -16.57 3.45 14.86
CA ASN A 206 -17.96 3.58 14.46
C ASN A 206 -18.58 2.21 14.17
N PHE A 207 -18.07 1.55 13.12
CA PHE A 207 -18.36 0.16 12.77
C PHE A 207 -17.25 -0.32 11.83
N GLY A 208 -16.89 -1.61 11.85
CA GLY A 208 -15.92 -2.14 10.90
C GLY A 208 -14.57 -1.39 10.95
N ARG A 209 -14.15 -0.83 9.82
CA ARG A 209 -12.96 0.06 9.72
C ARG A 209 -13.29 1.55 9.72
N SER A 210 -14.54 1.92 9.96
CA SER A 210 -15.01 3.30 10.01
C SER A 210 -14.69 3.93 11.37
N TRP A 211 -14.07 5.11 11.34
CA TRP A 211 -13.78 5.92 12.51
C TRP A 211 -14.50 7.25 12.39
N LYS A 212 -15.14 7.71 13.48
CA LYS A 212 -15.95 8.92 13.50
C LYS A 212 -15.51 9.92 14.56
N ILE A 213 -15.82 11.19 14.32
CA ILE A 213 -15.64 12.27 15.29
C ILE A 213 -16.69 13.37 15.07
N ASN A 214 -17.23 13.89 16.18
CA ASN A 214 -18.03 15.11 16.17
C ASN A 214 -17.09 16.31 16.22
N LEU A 215 -17.22 17.22 15.26
CA LEU A 215 -16.38 18.40 15.13
C LEU A 215 -17.10 19.60 15.76
N ASN A 216 -16.54 20.12 16.86
CA ASN A 216 -16.97 21.37 17.46
C ASN A 216 -15.74 22.13 18.00
N PRO A 217 -15.28 23.19 17.32
CA PRO A 217 -15.80 23.75 16.06
C PRO A 217 -15.46 22.87 14.84
N THR A 218 -16.03 23.20 13.68
CA THR A 218 -15.70 22.56 12.40
C THR A 218 -14.21 22.71 12.06
N LEU A 219 -13.70 21.86 11.15
CA LEU A 219 -12.31 21.97 10.69
C LEU A 219 -12.09 23.35 10.03
N GLN A 220 -11.15 24.13 10.58
CA GLN A 220 -10.75 25.42 10.02
C GLN A 220 -9.63 25.31 8.98
N SER A 221 -8.90 24.18 8.99
CA SER A 221 -7.81 23.87 8.08
C SER A 221 -7.73 22.36 7.87
N ALA A 222 -6.88 21.92 6.93
CA ALA A 222 -6.68 20.50 6.68
C ALA A 222 -6.18 19.78 7.94
N ALA A 223 -6.84 18.67 8.28
CA ALA A 223 -6.53 17.85 9.44
C ALA A 223 -5.57 16.71 9.07
N SER A 224 -4.62 16.46 9.97
CA SER A 224 -3.74 15.30 9.95
C SER A 224 -4.42 14.12 10.63
N VAL A 225 -4.13 12.89 10.20
CA VAL A 225 -4.65 11.67 10.81
C VAL A 225 -3.49 10.86 11.38
N ARG A 226 -3.59 10.42 12.63
CA ARG A 226 -2.65 9.47 13.23
C ARG A 226 -3.34 8.12 13.36
N LEU A 227 -2.75 7.11 12.73
CA LEU A 227 -3.20 5.74 12.74
C LEU A 227 -2.31 4.93 13.68
N THR A 228 -2.92 4.09 14.52
CA THR A 228 -2.21 3.11 15.34
C THR A 228 -2.71 1.73 14.98
N THR A 229 -1.79 0.86 14.57
CA THR A 229 -2.08 -0.53 14.18
C THR A 229 -2.64 -1.35 15.35
N GLY A 230 -3.52 -2.30 15.03
CA GLY A 230 -4.21 -3.12 16.03
C GLY A 230 -3.26 -4.06 16.77
N LEU A 231 -2.37 -4.73 16.03
CA LEU A 231 -1.47 -5.76 16.56
C LEU A 231 -0.17 -5.20 17.15
N SER A 232 0.66 -4.57 16.31
CA SER A 232 2.02 -4.13 16.66
C SER A 232 2.06 -2.79 17.39
N LYS A 233 0.92 -2.09 17.48
CA LYS A 233 0.79 -0.75 18.08
C LYS A 233 1.71 0.30 17.46
N LYS A 234 2.24 0.05 16.26
CA LYS A 234 2.97 1.02 15.46
C LYS A 234 2.05 2.15 15.03
N THR A 235 2.59 3.37 15.04
CA THR A 235 1.88 4.58 14.65
C THR A 235 2.36 5.12 13.31
N LEU A 236 1.44 5.70 12.54
CA LEU A 236 1.69 6.42 11.30
C LEU A 236 0.91 7.72 11.35
N VAL A 237 1.59 8.85 11.13
CA VAL A 237 0.95 10.16 10.97
C VAL A 237 0.88 10.48 9.47
N VAL A 238 -0.31 10.81 9.00
CA VAL A 238 -0.57 11.28 7.64
C VAL A 238 -1.03 12.72 7.74
N ASP A 239 -0.13 13.65 7.43
CA ASP A 239 -0.36 15.07 7.66
C ASP A 239 -1.28 15.69 6.62
N SER A 240 -2.17 16.59 7.08
CA SER A 240 -3.06 17.41 6.26
C SER A 240 -3.86 16.63 5.19
N ILE A 241 -4.21 15.36 5.48
CA ILE A 241 -4.86 14.45 4.53
C ILE A 241 -6.36 14.71 4.36
N ILE A 242 -7.04 15.25 5.38
CA ILE A 242 -8.47 15.59 5.32
C ILE A 242 -8.62 17.12 5.19
N PRO A 243 -8.97 17.69 4.03
CA PRO A 243 -9.14 19.12 3.86
C PRO A 243 -10.37 19.63 4.63
N ALA A 244 -10.37 20.88 5.09
CA ALA A 244 -11.48 21.48 5.83
C ALA A 244 -12.83 21.46 5.08
N ASN A 245 -12.78 21.50 3.74
CA ASN A 245 -13.93 21.48 2.84
C ASN A 245 -14.24 20.08 2.26
N TYR A 246 -13.85 19.01 2.97
CA TYR A 246 -14.20 17.64 2.58
C TYR A 246 -15.71 17.49 2.33
N LYS A 247 -16.06 16.60 1.43
CA LYS A 247 -17.44 16.25 1.09
C LYS A 247 -17.70 14.78 1.37
N PRO A 248 -18.96 14.41 1.61
CA PRO A 248 -19.34 13.01 1.76
C PRO A 248 -19.00 12.22 0.50
N GLY A 249 -18.35 11.06 0.67
CA GLY A 249 -17.87 10.22 -0.44
C GLY A 249 -16.51 10.62 -1.02
N ASP A 250 -15.88 11.70 -0.55
CA ASP A 250 -14.52 12.06 -0.96
C ASP A 250 -13.53 10.93 -0.64
N VAL A 251 -12.52 10.80 -1.49
CA VAL A 251 -11.43 9.84 -1.32
C VAL A 251 -10.11 10.59 -1.31
N PHE A 252 -9.35 10.42 -0.23
CA PHE A 252 -8.02 11.02 -0.06
C PHE A 252 -6.93 9.95 -0.01
N VAL A 253 -5.80 10.25 -0.61
CA VAL A 253 -4.62 9.37 -0.72
C VAL A 253 -3.40 10.17 -0.28
N ALA A 254 -2.47 9.60 0.53
CA ALA A 254 -1.26 10.31 1.06
C ALA A 254 -0.38 10.96 -0.06
N THR A 255 0.67 11.78 0.13
CA THR A 255 1.63 12.30 -0.94
C THR A 255 2.98 12.83 -0.38
N VAL A 256 3.96 13.28 -1.21
CA VAL A 256 5.28 13.80 -0.77
C VAL A 256 5.21 15.15 -0.06
N LEU A 257 5.58 15.21 1.22
CA LEU A 257 5.25 16.31 2.12
C LEU A 257 6.37 16.56 3.15
N CYS A 258 6.75 17.83 3.33
CA CYS A 258 7.53 18.25 4.51
C CYS A 258 6.62 18.93 5.54
N ASN A 259 6.73 18.51 6.80
CA ASN A 259 5.96 19.06 7.92
C ASN A 259 6.76 19.24 9.22
N GLN A 260 8.01 18.74 9.30
CA GLN A 260 8.78 18.73 10.56
C GLN A 260 9.76 19.91 10.71
N ASN A 261 9.91 20.76 9.69
CA ASN A 261 10.75 21.96 9.75
C ASN A 261 9.88 23.24 9.79
N PRO A 262 10.19 24.25 10.63
CA PRO A 262 9.41 25.49 10.72
C PRO A 262 9.23 26.24 9.38
N ALA A 263 10.18 26.06 8.46
CA ALA A 263 10.13 26.65 7.14
C ALA A 263 9.22 25.89 6.15
N CYS A 264 8.75 24.68 6.49
CA CYS A 264 7.89 23.90 5.60
C CYS A 264 6.49 24.48 5.47
N SER A 265 6.00 24.50 4.23
CA SER A 265 4.68 25.02 3.85
C SER A 265 3.55 24.05 4.18
N GLY A 266 3.85 22.77 4.39
CA GLY A 266 2.86 21.71 4.50
C GLY A 266 2.17 21.37 3.16
N ARG A 267 2.64 21.92 2.04
CA ARG A 267 2.12 21.59 0.71
C ARG A 267 3.03 20.57 0.03
N PRO A 268 2.46 19.53 -0.60
CA PRO A 268 3.27 18.55 -1.31
C PRO A 268 3.83 19.13 -2.60
N VAL A 269 4.94 18.55 -3.06
CA VAL A 269 5.53 18.82 -4.38
C VAL A 269 5.59 17.54 -5.18
N THR A 270 5.28 17.63 -6.47
CA THR A 270 5.50 16.52 -7.41
C THR A 270 6.88 16.68 -8.03
N ILE A 271 7.65 15.61 -8.03
CA ILE A 271 9.02 15.58 -8.55
C ILE A 271 9.20 14.35 -9.44
N THR A 272 10.20 14.41 -10.32
CA THR A 272 10.65 13.28 -11.12
C THR A 272 12.07 12.94 -10.68
N ILE A 273 12.38 11.64 -10.54
CA ILE A 273 13.75 11.19 -10.25
C ILE A 273 14.52 11.25 -11.57
N THR A 274 15.55 12.10 -11.63
CA THR A 274 16.32 12.34 -12.85
C THR A 274 17.76 11.85 -12.79
N ASP A 275 18.27 11.55 -11.60
CA ASP A 275 19.66 11.14 -11.39
C ASP A 275 19.78 10.24 -10.14
N GLU A 276 20.93 9.58 -10.02
CA GLU A 276 21.32 8.85 -8.82
C GLU A 276 22.08 9.78 -7.87
N CYS A 277 21.72 9.77 -6.58
CA CYS A 277 22.59 10.31 -5.54
C CYS A 277 23.39 9.16 -4.89
N PRO A 278 24.68 8.99 -5.21
CA PRO A 278 25.50 7.92 -4.62
C PRO A 278 26.02 8.29 -3.22
N GLY A 279 26.62 7.30 -2.53
CA GLY A 279 27.35 7.54 -1.29
C GLY A 279 26.43 7.77 -0.09
N ALA A 280 26.56 8.93 0.57
CA ALA A 280 25.88 9.23 1.84
C ALA A 280 24.35 9.20 1.76
N CYS A 281 23.78 9.39 0.56
CA CYS A 281 22.35 9.21 0.29
C CYS A 281 21.87 7.77 0.56
N ASN A 282 22.75 6.77 0.47
CA ASN A 282 22.44 5.36 0.71
C ASN A 282 22.59 4.93 2.19
N ASN A 283 22.86 5.87 3.09
CA ASN A 283 22.87 5.59 4.54
C ASN A 283 21.46 5.54 5.14
N ASP A 284 20.48 6.06 4.42
CA ASP A 284 19.07 6.08 4.81
C ASP A 284 18.30 4.98 4.08
N ALA A 285 17.21 4.49 4.67
CA ALA A 285 16.34 3.51 4.01
C ALA A 285 15.76 4.05 2.69
N VAL A 286 15.41 5.36 2.66
CA VAL A 286 15.03 6.11 1.45
C VAL A 286 15.50 7.55 1.59
N HIS A 287 16.12 8.09 0.54
CA HIS A 287 16.65 9.45 0.48
C HIS A 287 16.29 10.12 -0.85
N PHE A 288 15.84 11.38 -0.80
CA PHE A 288 15.62 12.21 -1.98
C PHE A 288 16.57 13.40 -1.93
N ASP A 289 17.54 13.45 -2.84
CA ASP A 289 18.34 14.65 -3.07
C ASP A 289 17.56 15.60 -4.00
N LEU A 290 16.71 16.42 -3.39
CA LEU A 290 15.83 17.31 -4.15
C LEU A 290 16.63 18.48 -4.73
N SER A 291 16.37 18.80 -6.00
CA SER A 291 16.89 20.03 -6.60
C SER A 291 16.53 21.26 -5.74
N GLY A 292 17.38 22.29 -5.76
CA GLY A 292 17.14 23.49 -4.97
C GLY A 292 15.75 24.11 -5.20
N THR A 293 15.21 24.00 -6.42
CA THR A 293 13.84 24.41 -6.75
C THR A 293 12.81 23.55 -6.02
N ALA A 294 12.86 22.23 -6.15
CA ALA A 294 11.92 21.31 -5.50
C ALA A 294 11.98 21.41 -3.96
N PHE A 295 13.19 21.45 -3.40
CA PHE A 295 13.42 21.65 -1.97
C PHE A 295 12.85 23.00 -1.50
N GLY A 296 13.01 24.05 -2.31
CA GLY A 296 12.47 25.38 -2.02
C GLY A 296 10.95 25.46 -2.10
N LEU A 297 10.31 24.70 -2.98
CA LEU A 297 8.84 24.63 -3.11
C LEU A 297 8.17 23.96 -1.91
N LEU A 298 8.89 23.13 -1.16
CA LEU A 298 8.43 22.63 0.13
C LEU A 298 8.33 23.74 1.19
N ALA A 299 8.95 24.91 0.98
CA ALA A 299 9.00 25.99 1.96
C ALA A 299 7.82 26.96 1.87
N LYS A 300 7.53 27.65 2.99
CA LYS A 300 6.65 28.82 3.03
C LYS A 300 7.17 29.93 2.10
N PRO A 301 6.29 30.81 1.59
CA PRO A 301 6.72 31.99 0.83
C PRO A 301 7.83 32.77 1.56
N GLY A 302 8.95 33.02 0.88
CA GLY A 302 10.12 33.71 1.44
C GLY A 302 11.06 32.86 2.31
N GLN A 303 10.71 31.60 2.64
CA GLN A 303 11.51 30.74 3.52
C GLN A 303 12.32 29.65 2.80
N ALA A 304 12.38 29.67 1.48
CA ALA A 304 13.09 28.66 0.69
C ALA A 304 14.57 28.51 1.10
N ASN A 305 15.28 29.62 1.35
CA ASN A 305 16.67 29.57 1.78
C ASN A 305 16.81 29.03 3.21
N ALA A 306 15.90 29.37 4.11
CA ALA A 306 15.90 28.82 5.46
C ALA A 306 15.72 27.29 5.44
N LEU A 307 14.80 26.79 4.60
CA LEU A 307 14.57 25.36 4.46
C LEU A 307 15.79 24.65 3.86
N ARG A 308 16.36 25.17 2.76
CA ARG A 308 17.58 24.61 2.14
C ARG A 308 18.78 24.59 3.10
N ASN A 309 18.95 25.65 3.90
CA ASN A 309 20.03 25.74 4.88
C ASN A 309 19.88 24.74 6.04
N ALA A 310 18.70 24.18 6.25
CA ALA A 310 18.54 23.05 7.18
C ALA A 310 19.24 21.78 6.68
N GLY A 311 19.56 21.71 5.39
CA GLY A 311 20.26 20.59 4.76
C GLY A 311 19.35 19.37 4.68
N ARG A 312 19.46 18.47 5.66
CA ARG A 312 18.69 17.23 5.70
C ARG A 312 17.40 17.42 6.49
N ILE A 313 16.26 17.14 5.85
CA ILE A 313 14.93 17.22 6.48
C ILE A 313 14.21 15.88 6.33
N ASN A 314 13.32 15.58 7.28
CA ASN A 314 12.41 14.46 7.14
C ASN A 314 11.25 14.87 6.21
N ILE A 315 10.92 13.98 5.29
CA ILE A 315 9.77 14.12 4.39
C ILE A 315 8.93 12.85 4.44
N LEU A 316 7.64 13.01 4.18
CA LEU A 316 6.80 11.94 3.69
C LEU A 316 6.94 11.92 2.17
N TYR A 317 6.77 10.77 1.53
CA TYR A 317 6.83 10.67 0.08
C TYR A 317 5.80 9.68 -0.44
N GLN A 318 5.40 9.88 -1.70
CA GLN A 318 4.77 8.84 -2.46
C GLN A 318 5.12 8.94 -3.93
N ARG A 319 5.11 7.80 -4.62
CA ARG A 319 5.16 7.73 -6.07
C ARG A 319 3.82 8.17 -6.66
N VAL A 320 3.80 9.06 -7.65
CA VAL A 320 2.59 9.49 -8.38
C VAL A 320 2.78 9.24 -9.86
N GLN A 321 1.68 9.15 -10.62
CA GLN A 321 1.78 9.03 -12.07
C GLN A 321 2.40 10.30 -12.65
N CYS A 322 3.36 10.14 -13.55
CA CYS A 322 3.93 11.23 -14.33
C CYS A 322 2.87 11.77 -15.29
N PHE A 323 2.76 13.09 -15.34
CA PHE A 323 1.93 13.79 -16.30
C PHE A 323 2.67 15.04 -16.78
N TYR A 324 3.04 15.03 -18.04
CA TYR A 324 3.70 16.14 -18.72
C TYR A 324 2.70 16.76 -19.71
N PRO A 325 1.98 17.82 -19.30
CA PRO A 325 0.96 18.44 -20.12
C PRO A 325 1.58 18.95 -21.42
N ASN A 326 0.93 18.64 -22.55
CA ASN A 326 1.36 19.02 -23.90
C ASN A 326 2.65 18.36 -24.39
N GLU A 327 3.31 17.54 -23.58
CA GLU A 327 4.49 16.79 -24.00
C GLU A 327 4.11 15.39 -24.52
N LYS A 328 4.99 14.87 -25.37
CA LYS A 328 4.95 13.49 -25.85
C LYS A 328 6.28 12.82 -25.55
N ILE A 329 6.27 11.49 -25.56
CA ILE A 329 7.49 10.70 -25.32
C ILE A 329 8.56 11.19 -26.28
N THR A 330 9.68 11.64 -25.73
CA THR A 330 10.81 12.17 -26.50
C THR A 330 12.02 11.28 -26.30
N PHE A 331 12.73 11.05 -27.41
CA PHE A 331 13.94 10.23 -27.42
C PHE A 331 15.14 11.11 -27.69
N LYS A 332 15.99 11.27 -26.68
CA LYS A 332 17.27 11.97 -26.83
C LYS A 332 18.34 10.98 -27.29
N VAL A 333 18.83 11.14 -28.51
CA VAL A 333 19.92 10.31 -29.04
C VAL A 333 21.20 10.63 -28.30
N ASN A 334 21.86 9.61 -27.75
CA ASN A 334 23.14 9.76 -27.06
C ASN A 334 24.20 10.31 -28.02
N THR A 335 25.05 11.23 -27.55
CA THR A 335 26.09 11.89 -28.36
C THR A 335 27.16 10.94 -28.89
N GLY A 336 27.35 9.77 -28.27
CA GLY A 336 28.23 8.70 -28.75
C GLY A 336 27.62 7.83 -29.87
N SER A 337 26.35 8.05 -30.22
CA SER A 337 25.68 7.31 -31.30
C SER A 337 26.35 7.55 -32.65
N ASN A 338 26.38 6.52 -33.49
CA ASN A 338 26.93 6.55 -34.83
C ASN A 338 26.27 5.45 -35.69
N ARG A 339 26.76 5.24 -36.91
CA ARG A 339 26.14 4.28 -37.84
C ARG A 339 26.16 2.81 -37.39
N TYR A 340 26.92 2.46 -36.36
CA TYR A 340 27.03 1.10 -35.82
C TYR A 340 26.47 0.96 -34.41
N PHE A 341 26.22 2.08 -33.73
CA PHE A 341 25.83 2.12 -32.33
C PHE A 341 24.76 3.18 -32.13
N PHE A 342 23.62 2.78 -31.59
CA PHE A 342 22.51 3.68 -31.33
C PHE A 342 22.12 3.60 -29.87
N ALA A 343 22.02 4.73 -29.19
CA ALA A 343 21.46 4.77 -27.85
C ALA A 343 20.54 5.98 -27.67
N VAL A 344 19.47 5.80 -26.90
CA VAL A 344 18.49 6.85 -26.61
C VAL A 344 18.13 6.85 -25.14
N ALA A 345 17.97 8.05 -24.58
CA ALA A 345 17.27 8.26 -23.32
C ALA A 345 15.80 8.59 -23.61
N VAL A 346 14.90 8.06 -22.80
CA VAL A 346 13.47 8.36 -22.84
C VAL A 346 13.18 9.55 -21.92
N GLU A 347 12.39 10.49 -22.40
CA GLU A 347 11.97 11.69 -21.68
C GLU A 347 10.46 11.92 -21.85
N TYR A 348 9.83 12.51 -20.84
CA TYR A 348 8.42 12.96 -20.82
C TYR A 348 7.38 11.85 -20.99
N GLU A 349 7.69 10.64 -20.57
CA GLU A 349 6.71 9.56 -20.46
C GLU A 349 5.72 9.86 -19.33
N ASN A 350 4.44 9.94 -19.70
CA ASN A 350 3.35 9.92 -18.73
C ASN A 350 3.21 8.52 -18.14
N GLY A 351 2.31 8.38 -17.18
CA GLY A 351 1.95 7.09 -16.62
C GLY A 351 2.83 6.75 -15.42
N ASP A 352 3.41 5.57 -15.40
CA ASP A 352 4.24 5.11 -14.28
C ASP A 352 5.51 5.97 -14.14
N GLY A 353 6.03 6.52 -15.24
CA GLY A 353 7.21 7.38 -15.23
C GLY A 353 8.54 6.61 -15.15
N ASP A 354 8.52 5.28 -15.24
CA ASP A 354 9.71 4.45 -15.33
C ASP A 354 9.63 3.44 -16.49
N VAL A 355 10.79 3.17 -17.09
CA VAL A 355 10.90 2.35 -18.29
C VAL A 355 11.42 0.97 -17.92
N ALA A 356 10.59 -0.06 -18.07
CA ALA A 356 10.99 -1.46 -17.88
C ALA A 356 11.77 -2.02 -19.06
N SER A 357 11.41 -1.63 -20.28
CA SER A 357 12.12 -2.07 -21.48
C SER A 357 11.92 -1.12 -22.65
N LEU A 358 12.93 -1.07 -23.50
CA LEU A 358 12.87 -0.44 -24.81
C LEU A 358 13.10 -1.48 -25.89
N GLU A 359 12.31 -1.42 -26.95
CA GLU A 359 12.50 -2.24 -28.13
C GLU A 359 12.49 -1.38 -29.38
N ILE A 360 13.26 -1.76 -30.39
CA ILE A 360 13.46 -0.99 -31.61
C ILE A 360 13.08 -1.82 -32.84
N GLN A 361 12.43 -1.18 -33.81
CA GLN A 361 12.08 -1.79 -35.09
C GLN A 361 12.63 -0.92 -36.23
N PRO A 362 13.65 -1.41 -36.96
CA PRO A 362 14.15 -0.75 -38.15
C PRO A 362 13.17 -0.78 -39.32
N ALA A 363 13.33 0.16 -40.25
CA ALA A 363 12.52 0.21 -41.46
C ALA A 363 12.63 -1.12 -42.24
N GLY A 364 11.48 -1.66 -42.63
CA GLY A 364 11.37 -2.94 -43.36
C GLY A 364 11.41 -4.19 -42.47
N TRP A 365 11.66 -4.07 -41.17
CA TRP A 365 11.61 -5.20 -40.25
C TRP A 365 10.18 -5.45 -39.78
N ARG A 366 9.80 -6.71 -39.56
CA ARG A 366 8.44 -7.09 -39.11
C ARG A 366 8.28 -7.14 -37.59
N GLN A 367 9.39 -7.19 -36.86
CA GLN A 367 9.41 -7.39 -35.41
C GLN A 367 10.28 -6.35 -34.73
N PHE A 368 9.87 -5.98 -33.52
CA PHE A 368 10.69 -5.23 -32.59
C PHE A 368 11.77 -6.15 -32.01
N VAL A 369 12.95 -5.59 -31.76
CA VAL A 369 14.06 -6.27 -31.08
C VAL A 369 14.43 -5.52 -29.81
N PRO A 370 14.81 -6.22 -28.73
CA PRO A 370 15.12 -5.57 -27.47
C PRO A 370 16.38 -4.71 -27.56
N MET A 371 16.31 -3.54 -26.95
CA MET A 371 17.47 -2.71 -26.64
C MET A 371 18.01 -3.09 -25.26
N GLN A 372 19.31 -2.90 -25.05
CA GLN A 372 19.96 -3.19 -23.77
C GLN A 372 20.05 -1.91 -22.94
N GLN A 373 19.64 -1.96 -21.67
CA GLN A 373 19.85 -0.84 -20.76
C GLN A 373 21.35 -0.58 -20.59
N MET A 374 21.78 0.68 -20.77
CA MET A 374 23.16 1.11 -20.50
C MET A 374 23.32 1.63 -19.09
N TYR A 375 22.56 2.67 -18.76
CA TYR A 375 22.59 3.38 -17.50
C TYR A 375 21.35 4.28 -17.40
N GLY A 376 20.75 4.38 -16.21
CA GLY A 376 19.51 5.13 -16.01
C GLY A 376 18.43 4.73 -17.01
N SER A 377 17.76 5.72 -17.62
CA SER A 377 16.76 5.55 -18.68
C SER A 377 17.35 5.47 -20.10
N THR A 378 18.68 5.28 -20.25
CA THR A 378 19.34 5.17 -21.56
C THR A 378 19.47 3.71 -22.01
N TYR A 379 18.97 3.41 -23.20
CA TYR A 379 19.03 2.09 -23.82
C TYR A 379 19.84 2.13 -25.11
N LYS A 380 20.68 1.11 -25.32
CA LYS A 380 21.50 0.94 -26.53
C LYS A 380 21.06 -0.21 -27.41
N TRP A 381 21.47 -0.11 -28.66
CA TRP A 381 21.39 -1.17 -29.65
C TRP A 381 22.56 -1.05 -30.63
N ASN A 382 23.27 -2.16 -30.83
CA ASN A 382 24.29 -2.25 -31.86
C ASN A 382 23.59 -2.45 -33.21
N ILE A 383 23.75 -1.50 -34.13
CA ILE A 383 23.05 -1.50 -35.41
C ILE A 383 23.66 -2.61 -36.29
N PRO A 384 22.93 -3.67 -36.66
CA PRO A 384 23.42 -4.70 -37.55
C PRO A 384 23.45 -4.20 -39.00
N ASN A 385 24.26 -4.85 -39.84
CA ASN A 385 24.29 -4.55 -41.27
C ASN A 385 22.89 -4.70 -41.88
N GLY A 386 22.46 -3.68 -42.64
CA GLY A 386 21.15 -3.66 -43.31
C GLY A 386 20.00 -3.11 -42.48
N ALA A 387 20.19 -2.83 -41.19
CA ALA A 387 19.22 -2.06 -40.42
C ALA A 387 19.30 -0.57 -40.81
N ASN A 388 18.18 -0.04 -41.28
CA ASN A 388 18.09 1.34 -41.72
C ASN A 388 16.98 2.07 -40.97
N ALA A 389 17.22 3.34 -40.65
CA ALA A 389 16.17 4.23 -40.16
C ALA A 389 15.19 4.58 -41.31
N PRO A 390 13.94 4.99 -41.02
CA PRO A 390 13.45 5.36 -39.69
C PRO A 390 13.32 4.19 -38.70
N TYR A 391 13.45 4.48 -37.41
CA TYR A 391 13.26 3.51 -36.33
C TYR A 391 11.96 3.80 -35.58
N SER A 392 11.13 2.77 -35.41
CA SER A 392 10.04 2.78 -34.42
C SER A 392 10.57 2.29 -33.08
N ILE A 393 10.12 2.89 -31.99
CA ILE A 393 10.52 2.50 -30.63
C ILE A 393 9.27 2.14 -29.83
N ARG A 394 9.31 0.99 -29.16
CA ARG A 394 8.30 0.57 -28.20
C ARG A 394 8.87 0.75 -26.79
N VAL A 395 8.14 1.51 -25.97
CA VAL A 395 8.46 1.76 -24.56
C VAL A 395 7.46 0.97 -23.73
N THR A 396 7.93 0.26 -22.71
CA THR A 396 7.07 -0.49 -21.77
C THR A 396 7.33 -0.05 -20.34
N GLU A 397 6.27 0.25 -19.59
CA GLU A 397 6.33 0.74 -18.21
C GLU A 397 6.59 -0.39 -17.19
N VAL A 398 7.17 -0.06 -16.04
CA VAL A 398 7.57 -1.07 -15.03
C VAL A 398 6.37 -1.67 -14.32
N GLU A 399 5.51 -0.85 -13.73
CA GLU A 399 4.42 -1.30 -12.85
C GLU A 399 3.22 -1.81 -13.64
N SER A 400 2.69 -0.99 -14.55
CA SER A 400 1.46 -1.28 -15.30
C SER A 400 1.66 -2.25 -16.45
N ARG A 401 2.92 -2.46 -16.88
CA ARG A 401 3.30 -3.25 -18.07
C ARG A 401 2.65 -2.76 -19.37
N ARG A 402 2.13 -1.53 -19.41
CA ARG A 402 1.60 -0.94 -20.64
C ARG A 402 2.74 -0.61 -21.59
N SER A 403 2.45 -0.69 -22.88
CA SER A 403 3.40 -0.31 -23.93
C SER A 403 2.84 0.79 -24.83
N ALA A 404 3.70 1.75 -25.18
CA ALA A 404 3.43 2.76 -26.20
C ALA A 404 4.41 2.58 -27.36
N VAL A 405 3.92 2.70 -28.59
CA VAL A 405 4.74 2.55 -29.81
C VAL A 405 4.88 3.89 -30.51
N ALA A 406 6.09 4.44 -30.46
CA ALA A 406 6.51 5.62 -31.21
C ALA A 406 6.91 5.22 -32.63
N GLN A 407 5.95 5.29 -33.56
CA GLN A 407 6.14 4.87 -34.95
C GLN A 407 7.09 5.81 -35.71
N ASN A 408 8.12 5.25 -36.34
CA ASN A 408 9.10 5.95 -37.19
C ASN A 408 9.69 7.23 -36.53
N VAL A 409 9.79 7.25 -35.20
CA VAL A 409 10.14 8.46 -34.43
C VAL A 409 11.57 8.92 -34.67
N ILE A 410 12.50 8.00 -34.92
CA ILE A 410 13.89 8.34 -35.25
C ILE A 410 14.05 8.34 -36.77
N PRO A 411 14.28 9.49 -37.43
CA PRO A 411 14.30 9.59 -38.90
C PRO A 411 15.60 9.08 -39.53
N ARG A 412 15.62 8.81 -40.85
CA ARG A 412 16.82 8.30 -41.56
C ARG A 412 18.08 9.17 -41.40
N GLY A 413 17.92 10.48 -41.23
CA GLY A 413 19.01 11.45 -41.03
C GLY A 413 19.20 11.85 -39.57
N TRP A 414 18.90 10.97 -38.61
CA TRP A 414 19.04 11.29 -37.19
C TRP A 414 20.47 11.72 -36.84
N THR A 415 20.61 12.62 -35.88
CA THR A 415 21.90 13.16 -35.45
C THR A 415 22.16 12.86 -33.97
N PRO A 416 23.40 12.50 -33.58
CA PRO A 416 23.75 12.34 -32.18
C PRO A 416 23.49 13.62 -31.38
N GLY A 417 22.92 13.48 -30.18
CA GLY A 417 22.54 14.60 -29.32
C GLY A 417 21.18 15.24 -29.63
N ALA A 418 20.54 14.89 -30.75
CA ALA A 418 19.22 15.42 -31.09
C ALA A 418 18.09 14.73 -30.32
N HIS A 419 16.99 15.46 -30.14
CA HIS A 419 15.76 14.98 -29.53
C HIS A 419 14.72 14.71 -30.62
N TYR A 420 14.04 13.58 -30.53
CA TYR A 420 12.96 13.19 -31.44
C TYR A 420 11.70 12.86 -30.65
N THR A 421 10.66 13.66 -30.85
CA THR A 421 9.40 13.56 -30.11
C THR A 421 8.39 12.72 -30.87
N ALA A 422 7.78 11.75 -30.19
CA ALA A 422 6.75 10.89 -30.74
C ALA A 422 5.38 11.59 -30.80
N ASN A 423 4.43 11.02 -31.53
CA ASN A 423 3.03 11.47 -31.51
C ASN A 423 2.19 10.73 -30.45
N VAL A 424 2.83 10.01 -29.53
CA VAL A 424 2.17 9.16 -28.52
C VAL A 424 2.67 9.50 -27.13
N ASN A 425 1.81 9.25 -26.14
CA ASN A 425 2.19 9.17 -24.74
C ASN A 425 1.25 8.19 -24.04
N PHE A 426 1.60 7.74 -22.83
CA PHE A 426 0.70 6.96 -21.99
C PHE A 426 -0.45 7.87 -21.51
N LEU A 427 -1.68 7.35 -21.55
CA LEU A 427 -2.90 8.06 -21.14
C LEU A 427 -3.39 7.56 -19.80
#